data_AF-A0A646IIS6-F1
#
_entry.id   AF-A0A646IIS6-F1
#
_cell.length_a   1.000
_cell.length_b   1.000
_cell.length_c   1.000
_cell.angle_alpha   90.00
_cell.angle_beta   90.00
_cell.angle_gamma   90.00
#
_symmetry.space_group_name_H-M   'P 1'
#
loop_
_entity.id
_entity.type
_entity.pdbx_description
1 polymer ?
#
loop_
_entity_poly.entity_id
_entity_poly.type
_entity_poly.pdbx_seq_one_letter_code
_entity_poly.pdbx_strand_id
1 'polypeptide(L)'
;KMGAFLAVTKGSVEPPAFIVLRYAGGPAKQAPVVLVGKGITFDTGGISLKPGEGMDEMKYDMCGAASVLGTLRAVAEMGLKQNVIAVVPTCENMPSGIATKPGDVVTSMSGQTIEILNTDAEGRLILCD
;
A
#
# COMPACT_ATOMS: atom_id res chain seq x y z
N LYS A 1 11.33 10.78 -3.24
CA LYS A 1 10.13 10.48 -4.07
C LYS A 1 9.75 9.03 -3.79
N MET A 2 8.47 8.68 -3.75
CA MET A 2 8.00 7.30 -3.53
C MET A 2 8.07 6.51 -4.84
N GLY A 3 9.29 6.25 -5.34
CA GLY A 3 9.48 5.63 -6.65
C GLY A 3 9.09 4.15 -6.70
N ALA A 4 9.12 3.43 -5.58
CA ALA A 4 8.68 2.04 -5.52
C ALA A 4 7.15 1.94 -5.56
N PHE A 5 6.45 2.75 -4.75
CA PHE A 5 4.99 2.85 -4.77
C PHE A 5 4.46 3.30 -6.15
N LEU A 6 5.06 4.36 -6.72
CA LEU A 6 4.66 4.88 -8.03
C LEU A 6 4.97 3.92 -9.19
N ALA A 7 5.88 2.96 -9.00
CA ALA A 7 6.13 1.94 -10.00
C ALA A 7 5.01 0.90 -10.05
N VAL A 8 4.44 0.52 -8.91
CA VAL A 8 3.33 -0.45 -8.84
C VAL A 8 2.09 0.09 -9.55
N THR A 9 1.68 1.31 -9.22
CA THR A 9 0.47 1.93 -9.78
C THR A 9 0.57 2.35 -11.24
N LYS A 10 1.77 2.30 -11.84
CA LYS A 10 2.04 2.83 -13.18
C LYS A 10 1.15 2.22 -14.26
N GLY A 11 0.70 0.98 -14.05
CA GLY A 11 -0.16 0.27 -14.97
C GLY A 11 -1.64 0.66 -14.92
N SER A 12 -2.10 1.27 -13.82
CA SER A 12 -3.51 1.61 -13.61
C SER A 12 -3.87 2.99 -14.16
N VAL A 13 -5.14 3.16 -14.54
CA VAL A 13 -5.75 4.45 -14.87
C VAL A 13 -6.32 5.15 -13.63
N GLU A 14 -6.56 4.41 -12.56
CA GLU A 14 -7.01 4.96 -11.29
C GLU A 14 -5.81 5.59 -10.55
N PRO A 15 -5.94 6.83 -10.08
CA PRO A 15 -4.85 7.52 -9.43
C PRO A 15 -4.51 6.86 -8.08
N PRO A 16 -3.23 6.69 -7.73
CA PRO A 16 -2.82 6.18 -6.43
C PRO A 16 -3.12 7.20 -5.32
N ALA A 17 -3.35 6.71 -4.11
CA ALA A 17 -3.52 7.52 -2.91
C ALA A 17 -2.57 7.07 -1.79
N PHE A 18 -1.96 8.03 -1.10
CA PHE A 18 -1.19 7.75 0.12
C PHE A 18 -1.94 8.36 1.31
N ILE A 19 -2.69 7.52 2.02
CA ILE A 19 -3.64 7.97 3.04
C ILE A 19 -2.95 7.99 4.40
N VAL A 20 -3.04 9.12 5.11
CA VAL A 20 -2.54 9.28 6.48
C VAL A 20 -3.67 9.78 7.37
N LEU A 21 -4.08 8.97 8.34
CA LEU A 21 -5.06 9.36 9.36
C LEU A 21 -4.40 9.42 10.72
N ARG A 22 -4.84 10.36 11.56
CA ARG A 22 -4.26 10.61 12.88
C ARG A 22 -5.36 10.66 13.93
N TYR A 23 -5.17 9.90 14.99
CA TYR A 23 -5.97 9.96 16.21
C TYR A 23 -5.07 10.42 17.36
N ALA A 24 -5.48 11.48 18.05
CA ALA A 24 -4.72 12.12 19.13
C ALA A 24 -5.49 12.04 20.46
N GLY A 25 -5.60 10.83 21.01
CA GLY A 25 -6.26 10.61 22.31
C GLY A 25 -5.31 10.63 23.51
N GLY A 26 -3.99 10.55 23.27
CA GLY A 26 -2.96 10.55 24.31
C GLY A 26 -2.34 11.94 24.55
N PRO A 27 -1.38 12.07 25.49
CA PRO A 27 -0.62 13.30 25.68
C PRO A 27 0.12 13.74 24.41
N ALA A 28 0.21 15.04 24.14
CA ALA A 28 0.82 15.57 22.92
C ALA A 28 2.28 15.13 22.68
N LYS A 29 3.05 14.86 23.75
CA LYS A 29 4.45 14.40 23.67
C LYS A 29 4.59 12.88 23.61
N GLN A 30 3.51 12.13 23.74
CA GLN A 30 3.55 10.67 23.66
C GLN A 30 3.80 10.26 22.21
N ALA A 31 4.82 9.42 22.00
CA ALA A 31 5.09 8.84 20.69
C ALA A 31 3.85 8.07 20.18
N PRO A 32 3.42 8.29 18.93
CA PRO A 32 2.30 7.57 18.38
C PRO A 32 2.67 6.11 18.06
N VAL A 33 1.69 5.22 18.15
CA VAL A 33 1.76 3.92 17.49
C VAL A 33 1.43 4.13 16.02
N VAL A 34 2.30 3.68 15.12
CA VAL A 34 2.09 3.77 13.67
C VAL A 34 1.69 2.41 13.13
N LEU A 35 0.54 2.36 12.47
CA LEU A 35 0.03 1.19 11.78
C LEU A 35 0.15 1.42 10.28
N VAL A 36 0.75 0.47 9.56
CA VAL A 36 0.92 0.54 8.11
C VAL A 36 0.19 -0.64 7.47
N GLY A 37 -0.67 -0.36 6.49
CA GLY A 37 -1.51 -1.38 5.85
C GLY A 37 -1.34 -1.39 4.34
N LYS A 38 -1.10 -2.58 3.77
CA LYS A 38 -1.09 -2.80 2.30
C LYS A 38 -2.47 -2.47 1.73
N GLY A 39 -2.53 -1.51 0.81
CA GLY A 39 -3.78 -1.05 0.17
C GLY A 39 -3.85 -1.36 -1.32
N ILE A 40 -3.51 -2.58 -1.76
CA ILE A 40 -3.72 -2.96 -3.16
C ILE A 40 -5.20 -3.25 -3.38
N THR A 41 -5.93 -2.34 -4.01
CA THR A 41 -7.39 -2.44 -4.16
C THR A 41 -7.81 -3.54 -5.13
N PHE A 42 -6.94 -3.88 -6.08
CA PHE A 42 -7.04 -5.05 -6.91
C PHE A 42 -5.66 -5.44 -7.43
N ASP A 43 -5.34 -6.73 -7.41
CA ASP A 43 -4.03 -7.26 -7.80
C ASP A 43 -4.14 -8.28 -8.94
N THR A 44 -3.86 -7.83 -10.16
CA THR A 44 -3.74 -8.74 -11.32
C THR A 44 -2.37 -9.42 -11.38
N GLY A 45 -1.39 -8.95 -10.59
CA GLY A 45 0.04 -9.24 -10.72
C GLY A 45 0.80 -8.34 -11.69
N GLY A 46 0.13 -7.40 -12.37
CA GLY A 46 0.76 -6.51 -13.34
C GLY A 46 1.21 -7.26 -14.60
N ILE A 47 2.43 -7.04 -15.06
CA ILE A 47 3.00 -7.78 -16.21
C ILE A 47 3.23 -9.26 -15.89
N SER A 48 3.53 -9.58 -14.63
CA SER A 48 3.63 -10.93 -14.09
C SER A 48 2.23 -11.47 -13.77
N LEU A 49 1.37 -11.48 -14.79
CA LEU A 49 -0.07 -11.68 -14.67
C LEU A 49 -0.41 -13.00 -13.98
N LYS A 50 -1.26 -12.94 -12.96
CA LYS A 50 -1.78 -14.12 -12.27
C LYS A 50 -2.67 -14.95 -13.21
N PRO A 51 -2.81 -16.27 -12.97
CA PRO A 51 -3.86 -17.07 -13.61
C PRO A 51 -5.26 -16.51 -13.31
N GLY A 52 -6.22 -16.77 -14.21
CA GLY A 52 -7.58 -16.28 -14.03
C GLY A 52 -8.35 -16.94 -12.89
N GLU A 53 -7.99 -18.16 -12.51
CA GLU A 53 -8.60 -18.87 -11.38
C GLU A 53 -8.29 -18.14 -10.07
N GLY A 54 -9.35 -17.72 -9.35
CA GLY A 54 -9.23 -16.99 -8.07
C GLY A 54 -8.83 -15.52 -8.20
N MET A 55 -8.70 -14.98 -9.42
CA MET A 55 -8.31 -13.57 -9.61
C MET A 55 -9.34 -12.59 -9.02
N ASP A 56 -10.62 -12.96 -8.97
CA ASP A 56 -11.67 -12.13 -8.36
C ASP A 56 -11.49 -11.93 -6.85
N GLU A 57 -10.78 -12.85 -6.19
CA GLU A 57 -10.41 -12.74 -4.78
C GLU A 57 -9.29 -11.72 -4.55
N MET A 58 -8.58 -11.29 -5.60
CA MET A 58 -7.51 -10.29 -5.45
C MET A 58 -8.02 -8.89 -5.07
N LYS A 59 -9.34 -8.69 -5.04
CA LYS A 59 -9.97 -7.57 -4.33
C LYS A 59 -9.66 -7.56 -2.82
N TYR A 60 -9.27 -8.70 -2.24
CA TYR A 60 -8.93 -8.84 -0.83
C TYR A 60 -7.48 -8.42 -0.53
N ASP A 61 -6.69 -8.03 -1.53
CA ASP A 61 -5.28 -7.66 -1.36
C ASP A 61 -5.08 -6.30 -0.64
N MET A 62 -6.20 -5.63 -0.34
CA MET A 62 -6.32 -4.45 0.51
C MET A 62 -6.74 -4.77 1.96
N CYS A 63 -6.84 -6.05 2.36
CA CYS A 63 -7.25 -6.42 3.72
C CYS A 63 -6.32 -5.84 4.81
N GLY A 64 -5.03 -5.65 4.50
CA GLY A 64 -4.09 -4.97 5.39
C GLY A 64 -4.48 -3.52 5.67
N ALA A 65 -4.81 -2.76 4.62
CA ALA A 65 -5.38 -1.42 4.72
C ALA A 65 -6.69 -1.41 5.51
N ALA A 66 -7.62 -2.31 5.17
CA ALA A 66 -8.92 -2.41 5.85
C ALA A 66 -8.75 -2.67 7.35
N SER A 67 -7.83 -3.56 7.73
CA SER A 67 -7.53 -3.88 9.13
C SER A 67 -6.98 -2.67 9.89
N VAL A 68 -6.06 -1.92 9.27
CA VAL A 68 -5.50 -0.70 9.88
C VAL A 68 -6.56 0.38 10.05
N LEU A 69 -7.38 0.63 9.03
CA LEU A 69 -8.47 1.61 9.08
C LEU A 69 -9.54 1.21 10.12
N GLY A 70 -9.93 -0.05 10.15
CA GLY A 70 -10.86 -0.60 11.14
C GLY A 70 -10.32 -0.49 12.57
N THR A 71 -9.02 -0.76 12.76
CA THR A 71 -8.35 -0.60 14.06
C THR A 71 -8.39 0.86 14.51
N LEU A 72 -8.03 1.81 13.64
CA LEU A 72 -8.06 3.23 13.99
C LEU A 72 -9.47 3.71 14.31
N ARG A 73 -10.48 3.24 13.57
CA ARG A 73 -11.88 3.52 13.84
C ARG A 73 -12.29 3.03 15.24
N ALA A 74 -11.97 1.79 15.58
CA ALA A 74 -12.27 1.22 16.90
C ALA A 74 -11.57 2.00 18.02
N VAL A 75 -10.30 2.35 17.84
CA VAL A 75 -9.53 3.20 18.77
C VAL A 75 -10.25 4.53 19.04
N ALA A 76 -10.74 5.18 17.98
CA ALA A 76 -11.44 6.45 18.08
C ALA A 76 -12.83 6.31 18.74
N GLU A 77 -13.61 5.31 18.35
CA GLU A 77 -14.94 5.02 18.93
C GLU A 77 -14.85 4.68 20.43
N MET A 78 -13.78 4.01 20.86
CA MET A 78 -13.52 3.69 22.27
C MET A 78 -12.94 4.86 23.07
N GLY A 79 -12.49 5.94 22.41
CA GLY A 79 -11.87 7.08 23.08
C GLY A 79 -10.56 6.71 23.81
N LEU A 80 -9.74 5.83 23.23
CA LEU A 80 -8.51 5.37 23.90
C LEU A 80 -7.54 6.52 24.17
N LYS A 81 -6.87 6.49 25.31
CA LYS A 81 -5.87 7.50 25.69
C LYS A 81 -4.51 7.25 25.04
N GLN A 82 -4.48 7.11 23.72
CA GLN A 82 -3.31 6.75 22.93
C GLN A 82 -3.25 7.59 21.65
N ASN A 83 -2.05 7.98 21.23
CA ASN A 83 -1.82 8.55 19.91
C ASN A 83 -1.60 7.42 18.90
N VAL A 84 -2.36 7.42 17.79
CA VAL A 84 -2.28 6.41 16.73
C VAL A 84 -2.27 7.08 15.36
N ILE A 85 -1.40 6.61 14.46
CA ILE A 85 -1.35 7.04 13.06
C ILE A 85 -1.59 5.82 12.18
N ALA A 86 -2.51 5.93 11.23
CA ALA A 86 -2.65 4.96 10.15
C ALA A 86 -1.98 5.52 8.89
N VAL A 87 -1.17 4.69 8.23
CA VAL A 87 -0.54 4.98 6.94
C VAL A 87 -0.93 3.87 5.96
N VAL A 88 -1.56 4.27 4.85
CA VAL A 88 -2.11 3.32 3.87
C VAL A 88 -1.75 3.77 2.45
N PRO A 89 -0.64 3.26 1.88
CA PRO A 89 -0.41 3.36 0.44
C PRO A 89 -1.46 2.53 -0.29
N THR A 90 -2.18 3.17 -1.21
CA THR A 90 -3.35 2.59 -1.89
C THR A 90 -3.24 2.77 -3.40
N CYS A 91 -3.33 1.68 -4.15
CA CYS A 91 -3.37 1.69 -5.61
C CYS A 91 -3.88 0.35 -6.15
N GLU A 92 -4.01 0.22 -7.47
CA GLU A 92 -4.16 -1.07 -8.13
C GLU A 92 -2.82 -1.54 -8.71
N ASN A 93 -2.66 -2.86 -8.85
CA ASN A 93 -1.60 -3.47 -9.65
C ASN A 93 -2.21 -4.06 -10.92
N MET A 94 -2.04 -3.36 -12.04
CA MET A 94 -2.72 -3.65 -13.32
C MET A 94 -1.72 -3.85 -14.47
N PRO A 95 -1.95 -4.78 -15.42
CA PRO A 95 -1.22 -4.80 -16.66
C PRO A 95 -1.64 -3.64 -17.56
N SER A 96 -0.68 -2.99 -18.22
CA SER A 96 -0.95 -2.09 -19.34
C SER A 96 0.33 -1.86 -20.15
N GLY A 97 0.21 -1.16 -21.29
CA GLY A 97 1.37 -0.81 -22.12
C GLY A 97 2.40 0.09 -21.45
N ILE A 98 2.05 0.73 -20.33
CA ILE A 98 2.94 1.59 -19.55
C ILE A 98 3.34 0.99 -18.19
N ALA A 99 2.83 -0.21 -17.87
CA ALA A 99 3.10 -0.88 -16.61
C ALA A 99 4.61 -1.13 -16.42
N THR A 100 5.00 -1.21 -15.16
CA THR A 100 6.35 -1.61 -14.77
C THR A 100 6.60 -3.04 -15.25
N LYS A 101 7.81 -3.28 -15.76
CA LYS A 101 8.20 -4.57 -16.34
C LYS A 101 9.18 -5.29 -15.43
N PRO A 102 9.20 -6.63 -15.46
CA PRO A 102 10.31 -7.39 -14.92
C PRO A 102 11.66 -6.89 -15.47
N GLY A 103 12.62 -6.61 -14.58
CA GLY A 103 13.93 -6.02 -14.86
C GLY A 103 13.98 -4.49 -14.79
N ASP A 104 12.85 -3.78 -14.67
CA ASP A 104 12.88 -2.34 -14.41
C ASP A 104 13.49 -2.08 -13.02
N VAL A 105 14.37 -1.08 -12.92
CA VAL A 105 15.01 -0.67 -11.66
C VAL A 105 14.41 0.64 -11.17
N VAL A 106 13.97 0.67 -9.92
CA VAL A 106 13.32 1.83 -9.29
C VAL A 106 14.09 2.28 -8.06
N THR A 107 13.93 3.53 -7.65
CA THR A 107 14.51 4.07 -6.41
C THR A 107 13.41 4.34 -5.41
N SER A 108 13.46 3.67 -4.26
CA SER A 108 12.54 3.88 -3.14
C SER A 108 12.69 5.27 -2.50
N MET A 109 11.74 5.64 -1.65
CA MET A 109 11.80 6.85 -0.83
C MET A 109 13.01 6.84 0.11
N SER A 110 13.47 5.67 0.54
CA SER A 110 14.69 5.51 1.35
C SER A 110 16.00 5.72 0.57
N GLY A 111 15.94 5.85 -0.76
CA GLY A 111 17.11 5.99 -1.63
C GLY A 111 17.72 4.67 -2.12
N GLN A 112 17.22 3.52 -1.64
CA GLN A 112 17.63 2.20 -2.12
C GLN A 112 17.08 1.93 -3.52
N THR A 113 17.91 1.30 -4.37
CA THR A 113 17.51 0.82 -5.70
C THR A 113 16.96 -0.60 -5.63
N ILE A 114 15.90 -0.88 -6.37
CA ILE A 114 15.20 -2.16 -6.39
C ILE A 114 15.05 -2.60 -7.84
N GLU A 115 15.63 -3.75 -8.19
CA GLU A 115 15.32 -4.43 -9.45
C GLU A 115 14.04 -5.25 -9.27
N ILE A 116 13.02 -4.95 -10.06
CA ILE A 116 11.73 -5.61 -9.96
C ILE A 116 11.77 -6.86 -10.82
N LEU A 117 12.02 -8.02 -10.23
CA LEU A 117 12.03 -9.30 -10.95
C LEU A 117 10.63 -9.87 -11.17
N ASN A 118 9.70 -9.56 -10.28
CA ASN A 118 8.32 -10.01 -10.34
C ASN A 118 7.40 -8.87 -9.89
N THR A 119 6.49 -8.47 -10.78
CA THR A 119 5.53 -7.37 -10.52
C THR A 119 4.36 -7.80 -9.63
N ASP A 120 4.24 -9.10 -9.35
CA ASP A 120 3.31 -9.71 -8.37
C ASP A 120 3.88 -9.74 -6.93
N ALA A 121 5.07 -9.14 -6.75
CA ALA A 121 5.65 -8.87 -5.45
C ALA A 121 5.49 -7.38 -5.10
N GLU A 122 4.36 -6.78 -5.44
CA GLU A 122 4.06 -5.35 -5.37
C GLU A 122 3.84 -4.85 -3.94
N GLY A 123 3.22 -5.66 -3.07
CA GLY A 123 2.84 -5.21 -1.73
C GLY A 123 4.02 -4.71 -0.91
N ARG A 124 5.19 -5.33 -1.04
CA ARG A 124 6.41 -4.88 -0.36
C ARG A 124 6.99 -3.58 -0.95
N LEU A 125 6.74 -3.29 -2.22
CA LEU A 125 7.18 -2.05 -2.88
C LEU A 125 6.36 -0.86 -2.41
N ILE A 126 5.04 -1.04 -2.27
CA ILE A 126 4.19 0.05 -1.76
C ILE A 126 4.41 0.31 -0.27
N LEU A 127 4.76 -0.74 0.49
CA LEU A 127 4.96 -0.65 1.96
C LEU A 127 6.33 -0.10 2.36
N CYS A 128 7.35 -0.22 1.50
CA CYS A 128 8.68 0.29 1.82
C CYS A 128 8.84 1.80 1.57
N ASP A 129 7.89 2.40 0.85
CA ASP A 129 7.80 3.84 0.60
C ASP A 129 6.88 4.54 1.60
#